data_AF-A0AAD7R5H2-F1
#
_entry.id   AF-A0AAD7R5H2-F1
#
_cell.length_a   1.000
_cell.length_b   1.000
_cell.length_c   1.000
_cell.angle_alpha   90.00
_cell.angle_beta   90.00
_cell.angle_gamma   90.00
#
_symmetry.space_group_name_H-M   'P 1'
#
loop_
_entity.id
_entity.type
_entity.pdbx_description
1 polymer ?
#
loop_
_entity_poly.entity_id
_entity_poly.type
_entity_poly.pdbx_seq_one_letter_code
_entity_poly.pdbx_strand_id
1 'polypeptide(L)'
;MGGEEGGSGGATLEGSDVLFTGREFFVGISSHTNHRGAEVLADTFRDFAVSTVPVCGGTRLKNVCSMGGPDTIVISNSEGAKKTLRMMEQLTDHHYEVLTVPEDAAANCVYIRGPSKIDFLLHRPTEECPDSAPAFQKLTDYTLLPTACSEASKLRGALLLLSTHQPQATALETPPPRPQHTPFSDQPIGRAHSPPTQPKCQSGSTQSAL
;
A
#
# COMPACT_ATOMS: atom_id res chain seq x y z
N MET A 1 -18.20 40.75 -3.19
CA MET A 1 -17.07 40.10 -3.89
C MET A 1 -16.76 38.82 -3.12
N GLY A 2 -17.40 37.71 -3.50
CA GLY A 2 -17.08 36.41 -2.94
C GLY A 2 -15.82 35.91 -3.65
N GLY A 3 -14.73 35.78 -2.92
CA GLY A 3 -13.56 35.07 -3.40
C GLY A 3 -13.93 33.59 -3.47
N GLU A 4 -14.27 33.12 -4.67
CA GLU A 4 -14.13 31.71 -4.98
C GLU A 4 -12.64 31.39 -4.93
N GLU A 5 -12.15 30.94 -3.77
CA GLU A 5 -10.93 30.16 -3.73
C GLU A 5 -11.21 28.84 -4.45
N GLY A 6 -11.01 28.87 -5.78
CA GLY A 6 -10.82 27.67 -6.57
C GLY A 6 -9.64 26.92 -5.98
N GLY A 7 -9.94 25.90 -5.16
CA GLY A 7 -8.95 25.01 -4.54
C GLY A 7 -8.20 24.19 -5.59
N SER A 8 -7.24 24.85 -6.24
CA SER A 8 -6.19 24.30 -7.09
C SER A 8 -5.15 23.54 -6.25
N GLY A 9 -5.59 22.73 -5.30
CA GLY A 9 -4.73 21.70 -4.73
C GLY A 9 -4.57 20.62 -5.80
N GLY A 10 -3.44 20.61 -6.51
CA GLY A 10 -3.15 19.56 -7.49
C GLY A 10 -3.20 18.16 -6.88
N ALA A 11 -3.26 17.13 -7.74
CA ALA A 11 -3.11 15.75 -7.30
C ALA A 11 -1.65 15.51 -6.87
N THR A 12 -1.44 14.99 -5.66
CA THR A 12 -0.10 14.61 -5.17
C THR A 12 -0.13 13.17 -4.70
N LEU A 13 0.88 12.40 -5.09
CA LEU A 13 1.04 11.00 -4.73
C LEU A 13 2.51 10.64 -4.64
N GLU A 14 2.91 10.03 -3.53
CA GLU A 14 4.25 9.48 -3.35
C GLU A 14 4.19 7.95 -3.42
N GLY A 15 5.08 7.33 -4.20
CA GLY A 15 5.09 5.86 -4.34
C GLY A 15 5.38 5.10 -3.05
N SER A 16 5.90 5.78 -2.01
CA SER A 16 6.09 5.20 -0.68
C SER A 16 4.80 5.13 0.14
N ASP A 17 3.71 5.76 -0.31
CA ASP A 17 2.36 5.63 0.26
C ASP A 17 1.50 4.61 -0.50
N VAL A 18 2.01 3.98 -1.55
CA VAL A 18 1.25 3.00 -2.33
C VAL A 18 1.74 1.59 -2.03
N LEU A 19 0.83 0.73 -1.60
CA LEU A 19 1.06 -0.71 -1.48
C LEU A 19 0.21 -1.42 -2.53
N PHE A 20 0.88 -2.03 -3.51
CA PHE A 20 0.22 -2.93 -4.45
C PHE A 20 0.39 -4.38 -3.99
N THR A 21 -0.72 -5.09 -3.83
CA THR A 21 -0.71 -6.47 -3.31
C THR A 21 -0.63 -7.54 -4.40
N GLY A 22 -0.65 -7.13 -5.68
CA GLY A 22 -0.89 -8.03 -6.81
C GLY A 22 -2.38 -8.19 -7.15
N ARG A 23 -3.29 -7.74 -6.27
CA ARG A 23 -4.76 -7.83 -6.44
C ARG A 23 -5.48 -6.49 -6.31
N GLU A 24 -4.95 -5.60 -5.49
CA GLU A 24 -5.52 -4.28 -5.23
C GLU A 24 -4.43 -3.31 -4.77
N PHE A 25 -4.79 -2.04 -4.68
CA PHE A 25 -3.95 -0.99 -4.14
C PHE A 25 -4.50 -0.48 -2.82
N PHE A 26 -3.61 -0.35 -1.84
CA PHE A 26 -3.84 0.51 -0.68
C PHE A 26 -3.01 1.78 -0.82
N VAL A 27 -3.67 2.92 -0.69
CA VAL A 27 -3.04 4.24 -0.81
C VAL A 27 -3.11 4.98 0.52
N GLY A 28 -1.95 5.17 1.14
CA GLY A 28 -1.78 5.94 2.35
C GLY A 28 -2.08 7.42 2.13
N ILE A 29 -3.01 7.99 2.88
CA ILE A 29 -3.24 9.45 2.90
C ILE A 29 -2.27 10.07 3.89
N SER A 30 -1.42 10.97 3.40
CA SER A 30 -0.29 11.56 4.12
C SER A 30 -0.13 13.06 3.78
N SER A 31 0.92 13.71 4.29
CA SER A 31 1.26 15.08 3.89
C SER A 31 1.74 15.19 2.43
N HIS A 32 2.08 14.08 1.78
CA HIS A 32 2.60 14.04 0.41
C HIS A 32 1.63 13.38 -0.57
N THR A 33 0.69 12.56 -0.07
CA THR A 33 -0.31 11.86 -0.88
C THR A 33 -1.72 12.30 -0.47
N ASN A 34 -2.46 12.90 -1.39
CA ASN A 34 -3.82 13.37 -1.17
C ASN A 34 -4.86 12.50 -1.90
N HIS A 35 -6.15 12.68 -1.58
CA HIS A 35 -7.23 11.90 -2.19
C HIS A 35 -7.29 12.05 -3.71
N ARG A 36 -7.03 13.25 -4.24
CA ARG A 36 -6.95 13.48 -5.69
C ARG A 36 -5.84 12.66 -6.36
N GLY A 37 -4.70 12.48 -5.69
CA GLY A 37 -3.62 11.60 -6.15
C GLY A 37 -4.06 10.12 -6.18
N ALA A 38 -4.78 9.68 -5.15
CA ALA A 38 -5.33 8.32 -5.11
C ALA A 38 -6.39 8.09 -6.21
N GLU A 39 -7.25 9.07 -6.47
CA GLU A 39 -8.23 9.05 -7.57
C GLU A 39 -7.53 8.90 -8.94
N VAL A 40 -6.48 9.67 -9.19
CA VAL A 40 -5.67 9.54 -10.42
C VAL A 40 -5.07 8.14 -10.56
N LEU A 41 -4.62 7.52 -9.47
CA LEU A 41 -4.12 6.14 -9.49
C LEU A 41 -5.23 5.14 -9.83
N ALA A 42 -6.43 5.30 -9.27
CA ALA A 42 -7.60 4.48 -9.58
C ALA A 42 -8.04 4.62 -11.05
N ASP A 43 -8.06 5.84 -11.58
CA ASP A 43 -8.40 6.09 -12.98
C ASP A 43 -7.38 5.51 -13.96
N THR A 44 -6.12 5.40 -13.53
CA THR A 44 -5.01 4.84 -14.31
C THR A 44 -5.04 3.31 -14.32
N PHE A 45 -5.30 2.67 -13.17
CA PHE A 45 -5.27 1.22 -13.00
C PHE A 45 -6.66 0.64 -12.74
N ARG A 46 -7.56 0.81 -13.71
CA ARG A 46 -9.00 0.50 -13.58
C ARG A 46 -9.34 -0.97 -13.33
N ASP A 47 -8.40 -1.86 -13.62
CA ASP A 47 -8.59 -3.31 -13.40
C ASP A 47 -8.39 -3.72 -11.94
N PHE A 48 -7.93 -2.81 -11.08
CA PHE A 48 -7.63 -3.07 -9.67
C PHE A 48 -8.44 -2.16 -8.75
N ALA A 49 -8.90 -2.71 -7.63
CA ALA A 49 -9.49 -1.91 -6.57
C ALA A 49 -8.44 -0.96 -5.95
N VAL A 50 -8.87 0.23 -5.53
CA VAL A 50 -8.02 1.22 -4.87
C VAL A 50 -8.71 1.71 -3.60
N SER A 51 -8.10 1.43 -2.45
CA SER A 51 -8.62 1.79 -1.13
C SER A 51 -7.67 2.77 -0.44
N THR A 52 -8.20 3.91 0.02
CA THR A 52 -7.38 4.88 0.76
C THR A 52 -7.34 4.55 2.24
N VAL A 53 -6.15 4.60 2.85
CA VAL A 53 -5.94 4.27 4.27
C VAL A 53 -5.28 5.46 4.98
N PRO A 54 -5.80 5.92 6.14
CA PRO A 54 -5.15 6.98 6.90
C PRO A 54 -3.84 6.47 7.52
N VAL A 55 -2.70 7.07 7.16
CA VAL A 55 -1.43 6.67 7.75
C VAL A 55 -1.25 7.36 9.10
N CYS A 56 -1.40 6.59 10.18
CA CYS A 56 -1.35 7.10 11.54
C CYS A 56 0.10 7.31 12.00
N GLY A 57 0.42 8.49 12.56
CA GLY A 57 1.71 8.75 13.23
C GLY A 57 2.74 9.54 12.42
N GLY A 58 2.37 10.14 11.30
CA GLY A 58 3.26 11.01 10.51
C GLY A 58 4.36 10.26 9.75
N THR A 59 4.30 8.93 9.75
CA THR A 59 5.15 8.06 8.94
C THR A 59 4.45 7.72 7.62
N ARG A 60 5.18 7.17 6.64
CA ARG A 60 4.63 6.76 5.33
C ARG A 60 4.23 5.29 5.38
N LEU A 61 3.30 4.86 4.51
CA LEU A 61 2.81 3.47 4.50
C LEU A 61 3.96 2.46 4.40
N LYS A 62 4.93 2.71 3.51
CA LYS A 62 6.11 1.83 3.31
C LYS A 62 7.09 1.78 4.48
N ASN A 63 7.05 2.75 5.40
CA ASN A 63 7.94 2.71 6.58
C ASN A 63 7.49 1.64 7.58
N VAL A 64 6.22 1.24 7.52
CA VAL A 64 5.63 0.32 8.47
C VAL A 64 5.04 -0.93 7.82
N CYS A 65 4.93 -0.97 6.49
CA CYS A 65 4.24 -2.04 5.76
C CYS A 65 4.86 -2.31 4.37
N SER A 66 4.99 -3.56 3.96
CA SER A 66 5.35 -3.95 2.59
C SER A 66 4.84 -5.37 2.25
N MET A 67 4.91 -5.77 0.98
CA MET A 67 4.64 -7.16 0.59
C MET A 67 5.88 -8.02 0.87
N GLY A 68 5.69 -9.08 1.66
CA GLY A 68 6.70 -10.13 1.92
C GLY A 68 6.52 -11.39 1.09
N GLY A 69 5.46 -11.45 0.29
CA GLY A 69 5.08 -12.61 -0.53
C GLY A 69 3.87 -12.31 -1.41
N PRO A 70 3.38 -13.29 -2.19
CA PRO A 70 2.16 -13.17 -3.00
C PRO A 70 0.91 -12.79 -2.18
N ASP A 71 0.83 -13.32 -0.96
CA ASP A 71 -0.33 -13.21 -0.07
C ASP A 71 0.07 -12.74 1.33
N THR A 72 1.30 -12.23 1.49
CA THR A 72 1.86 -11.93 2.81
C THR A 72 2.21 -10.46 2.92
N ILE A 73 1.60 -9.79 3.90
CA ILE A 73 1.91 -8.42 4.28
C ILE A 73 2.87 -8.47 5.47
N VAL A 74 4.04 -7.85 5.32
CA VAL A 74 4.98 -7.63 6.42
C VAL A 74 4.67 -6.28 7.02
N ILE A 75 4.43 -6.24 8.33
CA ILE A 75 4.06 -5.01 9.02
C ILE A 75 4.75 -4.88 10.37
N SER A 76 5.08 -3.66 10.78
CA SER A 76 5.69 -3.42 12.07
C SER A 76 4.70 -3.55 13.24
N ASN A 77 5.22 -3.77 14.45
CA ASN A 77 4.43 -3.89 15.67
C ASN A 77 4.11 -2.53 16.34
N SER A 78 4.33 -1.41 15.65
CA SER A 78 4.00 -0.09 16.19
C SER A 78 2.48 0.12 16.29
N GLU A 79 2.04 0.99 17.21
CA GLU A 79 0.61 1.28 17.38
C GLU A 79 -0.02 1.93 16.13
N GLY A 80 0.75 2.74 15.40
CA GLY A 80 0.32 3.30 14.12
C GLY A 80 0.12 2.21 13.07
N ALA A 81 1.10 1.29 12.95
CA ALA A 81 1.04 0.18 12.01
C ALA A 81 -0.14 -0.77 12.27
N LYS A 82 -0.38 -1.16 13.53
CA LYS A 82 -1.53 -2.00 13.90
C LYS A 82 -2.87 -1.36 13.55
N LYS A 83 -2.99 -0.04 13.72
CA LYS A 83 -4.21 0.69 13.33
C LYS A 83 -4.39 0.70 11.82
N THR A 84 -3.33 0.98 11.09
CA THR A 84 -3.32 0.91 9.61
C THR A 84 -3.71 -0.49 9.12
N LEU A 85 -3.16 -1.56 9.69
CA LEU A 85 -3.50 -2.93 9.34
C LEU A 85 -4.99 -3.22 9.53
N ARG A 86 -5.54 -2.89 10.71
CA ARG A 86 -6.96 -3.12 11.00
C ARG A 86 -7.88 -2.40 10.02
N MET A 87 -7.49 -1.19 9.57
CA MET A 87 -8.24 -0.48 8.54
C MET A 87 -8.12 -1.18 7.18
N MET A 88 -6.92 -1.63 6.79
CA MET A 88 -6.72 -2.39 5.55
C MET A 88 -7.55 -3.67 5.53
N GLU A 89 -7.56 -4.43 6.63
CA GLU A 89 -8.36 -5.67 6.81
C GLU A 89 -9.87 -5.42 6.68
N GLN A 90 -10.36 -4.22 7.01
CA GLN A 90 -11.77 -3.85 6.87
C GLN A 90 -12.15 -3.38 5.46
N LEU A 91 -11.16 -3.03 4.63
CA LEU A 91 -11.35 -2.45 3.30
C LEU A 91 -11.22 -3.49 2.18
N THR A 92 -10.84 -4.72 2.50
CA THR A 92 -10.59 -5.79 1.54
C THR A 92 -11.36 -7.05 1.89
N ASP A 93 -11.85 -7.74 0.86
CA ASP A 93 -12.39 -9.09 0.96
C ASP A 93 -11.30 -10.17 0.81
N HIS A 94 -10.06 -9.76 0.49
CA HIS A 94 -8.95 -10.67 0.30
C HIS A 94 -8.31 -11.05 1.63
N HIS A 95 -8.03 -12.34 1.80
CA HIS A 95 -7.24 -12.82 2.94
C HIS A 95 -5.75 -12.61 2.67
N TYR A 96 -5.07 -11.89 3.56
CA TYR A 96 -3.62 -11.73 3.56
C TYR A 96 -3.04 -12.32 4.85
N GLU A 97 -1.98 -13.10 4.73
CA GLU A 97 -1.17 -13.52 5.88
C GLU A 97 -0.36 -12.33 6.39
N VAL A 98 -0.33 -12.14 7.70
CA VAL A 98 0.38 -11.01 8.32
C VAL A 98 1.63 -11.50 9.03
N LEU A 99 2.80 -11.05 8.55
CA LEU A 99 4.07 -11.22 9.24
C LEU A 99 4.42 -9.97 10.02
N THR A 100 4.13 -9.98 11.32
CA THR A 100 4.47 -8.87 12.21
C THR A 100 5.95 -8.91 12.61
N VAL A 101 6.64 -7.79 12.45
CA VAL A 101 8.03 -7.59 12.88
C VAL A 101 8.12 -6.55 14.01
N PRO A 102 9.00 -6.72 15.00
CA PRO A 102 9.10 -5.80 16.13
C PRO A 102 9.69 -4.44 15.77
N GLU A 103 10.53 -4.35 14.72
CA GLU A 103 11.23 -3.11 14.36
C GLU A 103 10.68 -2.52 13.06
N ASP A 104 10.31 -1.23 13.09
CA ASP A 104 9.73 -0.53 11.92
C ASP A 104 10.62 -0.62 10.67
N ALA A 105 11.93 -0.47 10.83
CA ALA A 105 12.88 -0.55 9.71
C ALA A 105 12.85 -1.91 8.99
N ALA A 106 12.53 -2.99 9.71
CA ALA A 106 12.45 -4.34 9.16
C ALA A 106 11.17 -4.55 8.34
N ALA A 107 10.11 -3.78 8.57
CA ALA A 107 8.84 -3.93 7.85
C ALA A 107 8.93 -3.51 6.36
N ASN A 108 10.02 -2.85 5.97
CA ASN A 108 10.29 -2.44 4.60
C ASN A 108 11.17 -3.46 3.87
N CYS A 109 10.52 -4.46 3.29
CA CYS A 109 11.13 -5.52 2.50
C CYS A 109 10.83 -5.37 1.01
N VAL A 110 11.51 -6.14 0.17
CA VAL A 110 11.20 -6.27 -1.26
C VAL A 110 11.04 -7.75 -1.59
N TYR A 111 9.81 -8.15 -1.86
CA TYR A 111 9.47 -9.45 -2.42
C TYR A 111 9.76 -9.47 -3.93
N ILE A 112 10.41 -10.53 -4.39
CA ILE A 112 10.69 -10.77 -5.80
C ILE A 112 10.29 -12.20 -6.12
N ARG A 113 9.33 -12.36 -7.05
CA ARG A 113 8.94 -13.68 -7.55
C ARG A 113 10.08 -14.28 -8.36
N GLY A 114 10.47 -15.51 -8.03
CA GLY A 114 11.50 -16.24 -8.77
C GLY A 114 10.98 -16.86 -10.06
N PRO A 115 11.87 -17.27 -10.99
CA PRO A 115 11.49 -17.97 -12.21
C PRO A 115 11.07 -19.45 -11.98
N SER A 116 11.25 -19.95 -10.76
CA SER A 116 11.01 -21.35 -10.34
C SER A 116 10.16 -21.37 -9.06
N LYS A 117 10.16 -22.48 -8.30
CA LYS A 117 9.42 -22.60 -7.03
C LYS A 117 10.05 -21.89 -5.82
N ILE A 118 11.09 -21.09 -6.03
CA ILE A 118 11.82 -20.40 -4.95
C ILE A 118 11.69 -18.90 -5.21
N ASP A 119 11.07 -18.21 -4.28
CA ASP A 119 10.96 -16.76 -4.29
C ASP A 119 12.08 -16.11 -3.47
N PHE A 120 12.28 -14.80 -3.66
CA PHE A 120 13.32 -14.05 -2.98
C PHE A 120 12.71 -12.94 -2.13
N LEU A 121 13.25 -12.75 -0.93
CA LEU A 121 12.86 -11.64 -0.05
C LEU A 121 14.09 -10.88 0.39
N LEU A 122 14.20 -9.62 -0.04
CA LEU A 122 15.21 -8.71 0.46
C LEU A 122 14.71 -8.09 1.75
N HIS A 123 15.48 -8.24 2.82
CA HIS A 123 15.13 -7.73 4.15
C HIS A 123 16.33 -7.07 4.83
N ARG A 124 16.06 -6.36 5.93
CA ARG A 124 17.13 -5.75 6.73
C ARG A 124 17.99 -6.85 7.39
N PRO A 125 19.32 -6.72 7.36
CA PRO A 125 20.23 -7.69 7.94
C PRO A 125 20.13 -7.69 9.47
N THR A 126 20.48 -8.82 10.08
CA THR A 126 20.37 -9.04 11.54
C THR A 126 21.19 -8.03 12.35
N GLU A 127 22.29 -7.51 11.79
CA GLU A 127 23.13 -6.50 12.44
C GLU A 127 22.40 -5.15 12.61
N GLU A 128 21.42 -4.86 11.75
CA GLU A 128 20.62 -3.64 11.80
C GLU A 128 19.25 -3.85 12.47
N CYS A 129 18.66 -5.04 12.33
CA CYS A 129 17.37 -5.39 12.90
C CYS A 129 17.40 -6.78 13.56
N PRO A 130 18.07 -6.93 14.71
CA PRO A 130 18.30 -8.23 15.34
C PRO A 130 17.02 -8.88 15.86
N ASP A 131 16.08 -8.07 16.38
CA ASP A 131 14.84 -8.57 16.97
C ASP A 131 13.86 -9.06 15.91
N SER A 132 13.99 -8.56 14.68
CA SER A 132 13.15 -8.93 13.54
C SER A 132 13.66 -10.12 12.75
N ALA A 133 14.95 -10.47 12.86
CA ALA A 133 15.55 -11.60 12.13
C ALA A 133 14.81 -12.94 12.36
N PRO A 134 14.37 -13.31 13.59
CA PRO A 134 13.63 -14.54 13.81
C PRO A 134 12.26 -14.58 13.11
N ALA A 135 11.65 -13.43 12.81
CA ALA A 135 10.38 -13.38 12.10
C ALA A 135 10.52 -13.84 10.64
N PHE A 136 11.59 -13.40 9.96
CA PHE A 136 11.85 -13.78 8.56
C PHE A 136 12.25 -15.25 8.41
N GLN A 137 12.91 -15.84 9.41
CA GLN A 137 13.29 -17.26 9.38
C GLN A 137 12.08 -18.21 9.30
N LYS A 138 10.86 -17.72 9.61
CA LYS A 138 9.61 -18.48 9.44
C LYS A 138 9.23 -18.67 7.97
N LEU A 139 9.79 -17.87 7.06
CA LEU A 139 9.54 -17.93 5.62
C LEU A 139 10.48 -18.96 4.96
N THR A 140 10.23 -20.24 5.18
CA THR A 140 11.13 -21.34 4.74
C THR A 140 11.19 -21.53 3.23
N ASP A 141 10.17 -21.07 2.51
CA ASP A 141 10.05 -21.24 1.06
C ASP A 141 10.71 -20.10 0.25
N TYR A 142 11.40 -19.19 0.94
CA TYR A 142 12.03 -18.02 0.37
C TYR A 142 13.55 -18.11 0.50
N THR A 143 14.25 -17.66 -0.54
CA THR A 143 15.65 -17.26 -0.42
C THR A 143 15.71 -15.87 0.21
N LEU A 144 16.07 -15.83 1.49
CA LEU A 144 16.25 -14.59 2.23
C LEU A 144 17.57 -13.93 1.84
N LEU A 145 17.49 -12.67 1.41
CA LEU A 145 18.63 -11.86 1.00
C LEU A 145 18.79 -10.66 1.97
N PRO A 146 19.67 -10.77 2.98
CA PRO A 146 19.97 -9.65 3.88
C PRO A 146 20.65 -8.51 3.10
N THR A 147 20.09 -7.30 3.16
CA THR A 147 20.62 -6.14 2.45
C THR A 147 20.84 -4.96 3.38
N ALA A 148 22.10 -4.68 3.72
CA ALA A 148 22.51 -3.47 4.44
C ALA A 148 22.31 -2.27 3.51
N CYS A 149 21.28 -1.45 3.75
CA CYS A 149 20.81 -0.49 2.76
C CYS A 149 20.37 0.84 3.38
N SER A 150 21.34 1.63 3.83
CA SER A 150 21.19 3.09 3.88
C SER A 150 21.04 3.69 2.46
N GLU A 151 21.64 3.06 1.44
CA GLU A 151 21.65 3.54 0.04
C GLU A 151 20.52 2.96 -0.84
N ALA A 152 20.13 1.68 -0.71
CA ALA A 152 19.00 1.17 -1.51
C ALA A 152 17.67 1.79 -1.11
N SER A 153 17.58 2.38 0.09
CA SER A 153 16.46 3.25 0.47
C SER A 153 16.29 4.45 -0.48
N LYS A 154 17.38 4.90 -1.13
CA LYS A 154 17.40 5.98 -2.13
C LYS A 154 17.02 5.51 -3.55
N LEU A 155 17.33 4.25 -3.92
CA LEU A 155 16.93 3.65 -5.22
C LEU A 155 15.44 3.24 -5.29
N ARG A 156 14.73 3.29 -4.17
CA ARG A 156 13.38 2.70 -3.98
C ARG A 156 12.24 3.34 -4.78
N GLY A 157 12.44 4.52 -5.37
CA GLY A 157 11.48 5.09 -6.33
C GLY A 157 11.46 4.35 -7.68
N ALA A 158 12.56 3.69 -8.05
CA ALA A 158 12.70 3.02 -9.35
C ALA A 158 12.34 1.53 -9.32
N LEU A 159 12.52 0.83 -8.19
CA LEU A 159 12.33 -0.62 -8.14
C LEU A 159 10.86 -1.07 -8.13
N LEU A 160 9.92 -0.22 -7.71
CA LEU A 160 8.49 -0.57 -7.74
C LEU A 160 7.90 -0.60 -9.18
N LEU A 161 8.59 0.00 -10.16
CA LEU A 161 8.14 -0.02 -11.56
C LEU A 161 8.51 -1.32 -12.31
N LEU A 162 9.49 -2.09 -11.83
CA LEU A 162 10.02 -3.24 -12.57
C LEU A 162 9.30 -4.57 -12.28
N SER A 163 8.26 -4.57 -11.43
CA SER A 163 7.41 -5.76 -11.22
C SER A 163 6.15 -5.75 -12.09
N THR A 164 6.01 -4.78 -13.01
CA THR A 164 4.98 -4.89 -14.05
C THR A 164 5.31 -6.09 -14.94
N HIS A 165 4.50 -7.13 -14.78
CA HIS A 165 4.25 -8.25 -15.68
C HIS A 165 5.22 -8.37 -16.88
N GLN A 166 6.05 -9.41 -16.87
CA GLN A 166 6.47 -10.01 -18.14
C GLN A 166 5.18 -10.55 -18.79
N PRO A 167 4.73 -10.08 -19.97
CA PRO A 167 3.65 -10.76 -20.65
C PRO A 167 4.22 -12.12 -21.08
N GLN A 168 3.67 -13.21 -20.52
CA GLN A 168 3.79 -14.49 -21.19
C GLN A 168 3.12 -14.33 -22.55
N ALA A 169 3.92 -14.35 -23.61
CA ALA A 169 3.43 -14.51 -24.97
C ALA A 169 2.93 -15.96 -25.11
N THR A 170 1.68 -16.21 -24.71
CA THR A 170 0.94 -17.41 -25.11
C THR A 170 -0.04 -17.03 -26.22
N ALA A 171 -0.03 -17.86 -27.25
CA ALA A 171 -0.57 -17.66 -28.60
C ALA A 171 -2.02 -17.17 -28.69
N LEU A 172 -2.30 -16.52 -29.84
CA LEU A 172 -3.60 -16.02 -30.33
C LEU A 172 -4.82 -16.84 -29.88
N GLU A 173 -5.71 -16.21 -29.12
CA GLU A 173 -7.13 -16.45 -29.24
C GLU A 173 -7.84 -15.09 -29.35
N THR A 174 -8.72 -14.97 -30.34
CA THR A 174 -9.40 -13.71 -30.68
C THR A 174 -10.45 -13.38 -29.61
N PRO A 175 -10.56 -12.11 -29.16
CA PRO A 175 -11.56 -11.75 -28.16
C PRO A 175 -12.99 -11.79 -28.74
N PRO A 176 -14.00 -12.21 -27.95
CA PRO A 176 -15.40 -12.17 -28.37
C PRO A 176 -15.90 -10.73 -28.57
N PRO A 177 -16.92 -10.51 -29.42
CA PRO A 177 -17.38 -9.17 -29.76
C PRO A 177 -18.04 -8.46 -28.56
N ARG A 178 -17.77 -7.15 -28.44
CA ARG A 178 -18.32 -6.27 -27.42
C ARG A 178 -19.85 -6.25 -27.42
N PRO A 179 -20.52 -6.28 -26.26
CA PRO A 179 -21.94 -5.95 -26.16
C PRO A 179 -22.18 -4.46 -26.44
N GLN A 180 -23.18 -4.17 -27.26
CA GLN A 180 -23.59 -2.81 -27.60
C GLN A 180 -24.28 -2.14 -26.42
N HIS A 181 -23.92 -0.88 -26.17
CA HIS A 181 -24.53 0.01 -25.18
C HIS A 181 -26.05 0.08 -25.35
N THR A 182 -26.78 -0.11 -24.26
CA THR A 182 -28.13 0.46 -24.10
C THR A 182 -27.99 1.77 -23.31
N PRO A 183 -28.71 2.84 -23.68
CA PRO A 183 -28.63 4.11 -22.97
C PRO A 183 -29.31 3.99 -21.60
N PHE A 184 -28.64 4.50 -20.57
CA PHE A 184 -29.15 4.62 -19.21
C PHE A 184 -30.46 5.43 -19.19
N SER A 185 -31.47 4.89 -18.52
CA SER A 185 -32.74 5.57 -18.25
C SER A 185 -32.56 6.56 -17.10
N ASP A 186 -33.00 7.79 -17.31
CA ASP A 186 -33.11 8.86 -16.30
C ASP A 186 -34.06 8.46 -15.17
N GLN A 187 -33.59 8.48 -13.92
CA GLN A 187 -34.43 8.70 -12.74
C GLN A 187 -33.73 9.55 -11.66
N PRO A 188 -34.49 10.36 -10.89
CA PRO A 188 -34.00 11.59 -10.28
C PRO A 188 -33.35 11.40 -8.91
N ILE A 189 -32.39 12.29 -8.62
CA ILE A 189 -31.57 12.37 -7.41
C ILE A 189 -32.43 12.78 -6.20
N GLY A 190 -32.54 11.87 -5.23
CA GLY A 190 -33.02 12.14 -3.87
C GLY A 190 -31.97 12.88 -3.02
N ARG A 191 -32.46 13.76 -2.15
CA ARG A 191 -31.72 14.74 -1.34
C ARG A 191 -30.57 14.17 -0.49
N ALA A 192 -29.58 15.04 -0.32
CA ALA A 192 -28.37 14.88 0.47
C ALA A 192 -28.60 14.52 1.94
N HIS A 193 -27.83 13.54 2.43
CA HIS A 193 -27.44 13.42 3.83
C HIS A 193 -25.93 13.68 3.93
N SER A 194 -25.56 14.55 4.86
CA SER A 194 -24.20 15.02 5.15
C SER A 194 -23.21 13.85 5.38
N PRO A 195 -21.92 14.01 5.03
CA PRO A 195 -20.92 12.97 5.27
C PRO A 195 -20.69 12.79 6.79
N PRO A 196 -20.44 11.54 7.25
CA PRO A 196 -20.07 11.30 8.64
C PRO A 196 -18.67 11.86 8.93
N THR A 197 -18.55 12.62 10.01
CA THR A 197 -17.29 13.14 10.55
C THR A 197 -16.38 11.98 10.96
N GLN A 198 -15.18 11.90 10.39
CA GLN A 198 -14.20 10.85 10.74
C GLN A 198 -13.54 11.09 12.11
N PRO A 199 -13.12 10.01 12.80
CA PRO A 199 -12.39 10.11 14.06
C PRO A 199 -10.97 10.65 13.83
N LYS A 200 -10.65 11.78 14.46
CA LYS A 200 -9.29 12.31 14.52
C LYS A 200 -8.39 11.35 15.30
N CYS A 201 -7.26 10.93 14.73
CA CYS A 201 -6.17 10.36 15.50
C CYS A 201 -5.63 11.44 16.45
N GLN A 202 -6.01 11.39 17.72
CA GLN A 202 -5.48 12.28 18.74
C GLN A 202 -4.01 11.94 19.00
N SER A 203 -3.12 12.88 18.71
CA SER A 203 -1.73 12.85 19.18
C SER A 203 -1.73 13.19 20.68
N GLY A 204 -1.57 12.18 21.53
CA GLY A 204 -1.38 12.38 22.96
C GLY A 204 0.00 13.00 23.21
N SER A 205 0.05 14.30 23.49
CA SER A 205 1.22 14.92 24.09
C SER A 205 1.26 14.54 25.57
N THR A 206 2.20 13.66 25.96
CA THR A 206 2.58 13.50 27.37
C THR A 206 3.26 14.79 27.81
N GLN A 207 2.57 15.60 28.62
CA GLN A 207 3.21 16.60 29.46
C GLN A 207 3.91 15.87 30.61
N SER A 208 5.22 16.09 30.75
CA SER A 208 5.94 15.80 31.99
C SER A 208 5.31 16.59 33.13
N ALA A 209 4.99 15.92 34.23
CA ALA A 209 4.76 16.53 35.51
C ALA A 209 5.80 15.99 36.50
N LEU A 210 6.68 16.91 36.93
CA LEU A 210 7.49 16.98 38.15
C LEU A 210 8.22 15.73 38.64
#